data_AF-A0A8J2NJM3-F1
#
_entry.id   AF-A0A8J2NJM3-F1
#
_cell.length_a   1.000
_cell.length_b   1.000
_cell.length_c   1.000
_cell.angle_alpha   90.00
_cell.angle_beta   90.00
_cell.angle_gamma   90.00
#
_symmetry.space_group_name_H-M   'P 1'
#
loop_
_entity.id
_entity.type
_entity.pdbx_description
1 polymer ?
#
loop_
_entity_poly.entity_id
_entity_poly.type
_entity_poly.pdbx_seq_one_letter_code
_entity_poly.pdbx_strand_id
1 'polypeptide(L)'
;KPPALPVSTVMTSETQEEAIAEGRRLYGAKQFKPALKYFTRVCIERCTSEGGSIFNEAMYTCECEVRKTFNKCDNKLHIQALDHRAATFEDIKELERAQKDAEWMLELAPRLPDKLQNARQSLHARFYRRDPLNNPPEIIQRIFNYLDFASLARCTGVSKQWRRYLSGHGNERLWRTLLFTSKIPLNRPPGIKSIKKLIAYSGKDVRQIIIDDISRFRLTQQKLLILLGSKNLERLELRGRVEEDLTIPNTSGILKKLSHITLQDILTRKPQILSPLLHHASESLQILHIIGLPQTGSSGAHFPHLPNLQYLRLEEYSRPSSFRMSTVSSDLCGTKHP
;
A
#
# COMPACT_ATOMS: atom_id res chain seq x y z
N LYS A 1 56.48 -24.15 10.34
CA LYS A 1 55.15 -23.73 10.86
C LYS A 1 55.19 -22.21 10.99
N PRO A 2 54.63 -21.42 10.04
CA PRO A 2 54.63 -19.97 10.17
C PRO A 2 53.59 -19.55 11.23
N PRO A 3 53.80 -18.42 11.93
CA PRO A 3 52.97 -17.99 13.03
C PRO A 3 51.62 -17.46 12.54
N ALA A 4 50.58 -17.67 13.35
CA ALA A 4 49.24 -17.16 13.12
C ALA A 4 49.23 -15.63 13.02
N LEU A 5 48.54 -15.10 12.01
CA LEU A 5 48.26 -13.67 11.86
C LEU A 5 47.26 -13.20 12.94
N PRO A 6 47.36 -11.95 13.42
CA PRO A 6 46.57 -11.49 14.56
C PRO A 6 45.11 -11.21 14.20
N VAL A 7 44.28 -11.46 15.20
CA VAL A 7 42.84 -11.21 15.31
C VAL A 7 42.48 -9.75 14.95
N SER A 8 41.40 -9.60 14.19
CA SER A 8 40.72 -8.35 13.81
C SER A 8 40.60 -7.36 14.97
N THR A 9 41.34 -6.25 14.89
CA THR A 9 41.29 -5.12 15.83
C THR A 9 39.96 -4.38 15.67
N VAL A 10 39.13 -4.37 16.71
CA VAL A 10 37.95 -3.50 16.83
C VAL A 10 38.44 -2.06 16.98
N MET A 11 37.97 -1.15 16.13
CA MET A 11 38.26 0.28 16.26
C MET A 11 37.60 0.82 17.53
N THR A 12 38.38 1.53 18.36
CA THR A 12 37.89 2.16 19.58
C THR A 12 37.10 3.43 19.24
N SER A 13 36.23 3.91 20.13
CA SER A 13 35.50 5.18 19.95
C SER A 13 36.42 6.37 19.63
N GLU A 14 37.63 6.35 20.18
CA GLU A 14 38.69 7.34 19.94
C GLU A 14 39.12 7.37 18.46
N THR A 15 39.26 6.19 17.82
CA THR A 15 39.62 6.10 16.40
C THR A 15 38.48 6.50 15.44
N GLN A 16 37.23 6.38 15.87
CA GLN A 16 36.06 6.86 15.11
C GLN A 16 35.96 8.39 15.14
N GLU A 17 36.21 9.01 16.30
CA GLU A 17 36.24 10.47 16.45
C GLU A 17 37.34 11.13 15.61
N GLU A 18 38.54 10.53 15.58
CA GLU A 18 39.64 10.96 14.73
C GLU A 18 39.29 10.89 13.24
N ALA A 19 38.60 9.82 12.82
CA ALA A 19 38.16 9.65 11.45
C ALA A 19 37.12 10.73 11.04
N ILE A 20 36.18 11.06 11.92
CA ILE A 20 35.22 12.14 11.68
C ILE A 20 35.93 13.51 11.65
N ALA A 21 36.90 13.74 12.55
CA ALA A 21 37.68 14.98 12.58
C ALA A 21 38.46 15.20 11.28
N GLU A 22 39.16 14.17 10.79
CA GLU A 22 39.90 14.25 9.53
C GLU A 22 38.97 14.39 8.32
N GLY A 23 37.84 13.67 8.31
CA GLY A 23 36.81 13.84 7.29
C GLY A 23 36.28 15.28 7.22
N ARG A 24 36.03 15.92 8.37
CA ARG A 24 35.58 17.33 8.45
C ARG A 24 36.66 18.30 7.94
N ARG A 25 37.92 18.06 8.27
CA ARG A 25 39.04 18.88 7.79
C ARG A 25 39.12 18.85 6.26
N LEU A 26 38.99 17.67 5.66
CA LEU A 26 38.99 17.47 4.21
C LEU A 26 37.76 18.06 3.54
N TYR A 27 36.58 17.92 4.16
CA TYR A 27 35.34 18.56 3.71
C TYR A 27 35.46 20.08 3.69
N GLY A 28 36.00 20.70 4.75
CA GLY A 28 36.25 22.14 4.81
C GLY A 28 37.27 22.62 3.77
N ALA A 29 38.23 21.77 3.39
CA ALA A 29 39.15 22.01 2.29
C ALA A 29 38.56 21.73 0.89
N LYS A 30 37.24 21.45 0.80
CA LYS A 30 36.51 21.06 -0.43
C LYS A 30 37.07 19.80 -1.12
N GLN A 31 37.78 18.96 -0.37
CA GLN A 31 38.29 17.67 -0.84
C GLN A 31 37.24 16.58 -0.58
N PHE A 32 36.13 16.64 -1.32
CA PHE A 32 34.93 15.83 -1.08
C PHE A 32 35.16 14.32 -1.25
N LYS A 33 35.88 13.89 -2.29
CA LYS A 33 36.17 12.46 -2.53
C LYS A 33 37.01 11.84 -1.40
N PRO A 34 38.11 12.47 -0.93
CA PRO A 34 38.80 12.04 0.28
C PRO A 34 37.92 12.06 1.53
N ALA A 35 37.13 13.11 1.75
CA ALA A 35 36.24 13.24 2.92
C ALA A 35 35.23 12.09 3.01
N LEU A 36 34.63 11.71 1.87
CA LEU A 36 33.70 10.57 1.78
C LEU A 36 34.32 9.26 2.26
N LYS A 37 35.63 9.03 2.05
CA LYS A 37 36.29 7.80 2.50
C LYS A 37 36.28 7.71 4.03
N TYR A 38 36.56 8.82 4.70
CA TYR A 38 36.57 8.88 6.16
C TYR A 38 35.17 8.72 6.77
N PHE A 39 34.17 9.41 6.23
CA PHE A 39 32.78 9.25 6.71
C PHE A 39 32.23 7.86 6.42
N THR A 40 32.50 7.31 5.23
CA THR A 40 32.11 5.95 4.87
C THR A 40 32.77 4.91 5.77
N ARG A 41 34.04 5.09 6.15
CA ARG A 41 34.75 4.19 7.05
C ARG A 41 34.07 4.09 8.42
N VAL A 42 33.62 5.22 8.96
CA VAL A 42 32.90 5.26 10.25
C VAL A 42 31.52 4.62 10.13
N CYS A 43 30.88 4.70 8.96
CA CYS A 43 29.58 4.06 8.71
C CYS A 43 29.67 2.54 8.43
N ILE A 44 30.84 1.98 8.09
CA ILE A 44 31.00 0.60 7.58
C ILE A 44 32.06 -0.19 8.36
N GLU A 45 32.06 -0.13 9.68
CA GLU A 45 33.06 -0.86 10.48
C GLU A 45 32.78 -2.38 10.55
N ARG A 46 32.95 -3.06 9.39
CA ARG A 46 33.54 -4.42 9.19
C ARG A 46 33.43 -5.01 7.79
N CYS A 47 32.86 -4.32 6.80
CA CYS A 47 32.59 -4.97 5.50
C CYS A 47 33.67 -4.68 4.46
N THR A 48 34.78 -5.40 4.53
CA THR A 48 35.68 -5.56 3.38
C THR A 48 36.19 -6.99 3.28
N SER A 49 35.54 -7.77 2.42
CA SER A 49 36.19 -8.75 1.55
C SER A 49 35.78 -8.47 0.10
N GLU A 50 36.58 -8.99 -0.83
CA GLU A 50 36.74 -8.45 -2.18
C GLU A 50 35.54 -8.67 -3.11
N GLY A 51 35.24 -7.67 -3.93
CA GLY A 51 34.51 -7.83 -5.19
C GLY A 51 32.99 -7.99 -5.14
N GLY A 52 32.37 -8.06 -3.96
CA GLY A 52 30.92 -8.13 -3.78
C GLY A 52 30.22 -6.77 -3.82
N SER A 53 28.94 -6.75 -4.19
CA SER A 53 28.08 -5.56 -4.00
C SER A 53 28.11 -5.16 -2.52
N ILE A 54 28.71 -3.98 -2.25
CA ILE A 54 28.84 -3.34 -0.93
C ILE A 54 27.52 -3.37 -0.13
N PHE A 55 26.39 -3.33 -0.84
CA PHE A 55 25.05 -3.40 -0.26
C PHE A 55 24.74 -4.76 0.38
N ASN A 56 25.08 -5.87 -0.25
CA ASN A 56 24.80 -7.21 0.29
C ASN A 56 25.77 -7.60 1.41
N GLU A 57 27.02 -7.16 1.33
CA GLU A 57 28.03 -7.47 2.34
C GLU A 57 27.80 -6.68 3.64
N ALA A 58 27.34 -5.44 3.54
CA ALA A 58 26.88 -4.65 4.69
C ALA A 58 25.57 -5.20 5.30
N MET A 59 24.66 -5.74 4.48
CA MET A 59 23.35 -6.22 4.91
C MET A 59 23.33 -7.62 5.55
N TYR A 60 24.17 -8.56 5.09
CA TYR A 60 24.01 -9.98 5.45
C TYR A 60 25.17 -10.60 6.25
N THR A 61 26.32 -9.94 6.35
CA THR A 61 27.55 -10.48 6.95
C THR A 61 28.09 -9.70 8.15
N CYS A 62 27.35 -8.71 8.69
CA CYS A 62 27.74 -8.07 9.95
C CYS A 62 27.51 -9.01 11.15
N GLU A 63 28.59 -9.32 11.87
CA GLU A 63 28.58 -10.03 13.15
C GLU A 63 28.58 -9.07 14.37
N CYS A 64 28.10 -7.85 14.17
CA CYS A 64 27.84 -6.90 15.23
C CYS A 64 26.64 -7.36 16.08
N GLU A 65 26.66 -7.16 17.41
CA GLU A 65 25.54 -7.46 18.32
C GLU A 65 24.23 -6.72 17.95
N VAL A 66 24.33 -5.73 17.05
CA VAL A 66 23.23 -5.02 16.40
C VAL A 66 22.25 -5.97 15.70
N ARG A 67 22.71 -7.15 15.22
CA ARG A 67 21.82 -8.15 14.59
C ARG A 67 20.90 -8.86 15.58
N LYS A 68 21.31 -9.03 16.84
CA LYS A 68 20.49 -9.69 17.88
C LYS A 68 19.45 -8.76 18.49
N THR A 69 19.62 -7.46 18.29
CA THR A 69 18.70 -6.42 18.79
C THR A 69 18.45 -5.41 17.67
N PHE A 70 17.54 -5.73 16.73
CA PHE A 70 16.98 -4.71 15.85
C PHE A 70 16.15 -3.71 16.67
N ASN A 71 16.85 -2.82 17.37
CA ASN A 71 16.36 -1.59 17.96
C ASN A 71 17.47 -0.55 17.74
N LYS A 72 17.29 0.34 16.75
CA LYS A 72 17.75 1.75 16.74
C LYS A 72 19.21 1.97 17.21
N CYS A 73 20.16 2.08 16.27
CA CYS A 73 21.51 2.56 16.59
C CYS A 73 21.46 4.07 16.90
N ASP A 74 21.73 4.44 18.14
CA ASP A 74 21.74 5.82 18.63
C ASP A 74 23.16 6.38 18.84
N ASN A 75 24.19 5.69 18.31
CA ASN A 75 25.57 6.15 18.40
C ASN A 75 25.73 7.48 17.64
N LYS A 76 26.06 8.53 18.39
CA LYS A 76 26.24 9.90 17.91
C LYS A 76 27.30 10.01 16.81
N LEU A 77 28.34 9.17 16.84
CA LEU A 77 29.43 9.20 15.87
C LEU A 77 28.99 8.68 14.49
N HIS A 78 28.18 7.62 14.45
CA HIS A 78 27.63 7.08 13.20
C HIS A 78 26.66 8.06 12.54
N ILE A 79 25.82 8.72 13.34
CA ILE A 79 24.88 9.73 12.85
C ILE A 79 25.61 10.97 12.34
N GLN A 80 26.67 11.41 13.02
CA GLN A 80 27.54 12.49 12.54
C GLN A 80 28.25 12.14 11.24
N ALA A 81 28.73 10.92 11.09
CA ALA A 81 29.34 10.46 9.85
C ALA A 81 28.33 10.45 8.68
N LEU A 82 27.08 10.00 8.92
CA LEU A 82 26.00 10.05 7.93
C LEU A 82 25.61 11.48 7.56
N ASP A 83 25.49 12.41 8.52
CA ASP A 83 25.19 13.84 8.29
C ASP A 83 26.24 14.47 7.37
N HIS A 84 27.52 14.25 7.68
CA HIS A 84 28.62 14.77 6.86
C HIS A 84 28.74 14.08 5.50
N ARG A 85 28.38 12.80 5.40
CA ARG A 85 28.33 12.08 4.12
C ARG A 85 27.23 12.62 3.21
N ALA A 86 26.04 12.86 3.76
CA ALA A 86 24.92 13.47 3.05
C ALA A 86 25.27 14.87 2.53
N ALA A 87 25.85 15.72 3.39
CA ALA A 87 26.30 17.07 3.02
C ALA A 87 27.37 17.02 1.91
N THR A 88 28.30 16.07 1.98
CA THR A 88 29.31 15.89 0.94
C THR A 88 28.69 15.45 -0.40
N PHE A 89 27.66 14.60 -0.38
CA PHE A 89 26.91 14.22 -1.58
C PHE A 89 26.10 15.38 -2.16
N GLU A 90 25.54 16.25 -1.32
CA GLU A 90 24.86 17.48 -1.75
C GLU A 90 25.81 18.43 -2.49
N ASP A 91 27.01 18.67 -1.94
CA ASP A 91 28.01 19.56 -2.55
C ASP A 91 28.54 19.05 -3.90
N ILE A 92 28.59 17.72 -4.10
CA ILE A 92 28.96 17.11 -5.39
C ILE A 92 27.75 16.83 -6.30
N LYS A 93 26.55 17.30 -5.93
CA LYS A 93 25.28 17.18 -6.67
C LYS A 93 24.76 15.75 -6.87
N GLU A 94 25.17 14.81 -6.03
CA GLU A 94 24.70 13.42 -6.00
C GLU A 94 23.47 13.30 -5.08
N LEU A 95 22.38 13.98 -5.44
CA LEU A 95 21.22 14.21 -4.58
C LEU A 95 20.50 12.93 -4.15
N GLU A 96 20.46 11.90 -5.00
CA GLU A 96 19.84 10.61 -4.65
C GLU A 96 20.58 9.91 -3.52
N ARG A 97 21.91 10.04 -3.45
CA ARG A 97 22.72 9.44 -2.38
C ARG A 97 22.58 10.24 -1.09
N ALA A 98 22.53 11.57 -1.19
CA ALA A 98 22.24 12.44 -0.04
C ALA A 98 20.84 12.15 0.54
N GLN A 99 19.84 11.91 -0.31
CA GLN A 99 18.49 11.54 0.12
C GLN A 99 18.47 10.20 0.88
N LYS A 100 19.15 9.17 0.37
CA LYS A 100 19.22 7.86 1.05
C LYS A 100 19.91 7.97 2.42
N ASP A 101 20.97 8.77 2.53
CA ASP A 101 21.62 9.03 3.80
C ASP A 101 20.69 9.75 4.79
N ALA A 102 19.86 10.67 4.31
CA ALA A 102 18.85 11.34 5.12
C ALA A 102 17.71 10.42 5.58
N GLU A 103 17.24 9.52 4.70
CA GLU A 103 16.26 8.48 5.05
C GLU A 103 16.82 7.55 6.13
N TRP A 104 18.07 7.10 5.99
CA TRP A 104 18.74 6.27 6.99
C TRP A 104 18.93 6.98 8.33
N MET A 105 19.26 8.27 8.35
CA MET A 105 19.33 9.04 9.60
C MET A 105 17.98 9.07 10.34
N LEU A 106 16.86 9.16 9.62
CA LEU A 106 15.51 9.15 10.20
C LEU A 106 15.11 7.76 10.74
N GLU A 107 15.53 6.68 10.08
CA GLU A 107 15.25 5.31 10.50
C GLU A 107 16.10 4.86 11.69
N LEU A 108 17.40 5.19 11.69
CA LEU A 108 18.35 4.78 12.74
C LEU A 108 18.09 5.51 14.06
N ALA A 109 17.74 6.80 14.00
CA ALA A 109 17.64 7.63 15.18
C ALA A 109 16.34 8.45 15.24
N PRO A 110 15.17 7.80 15.46
CA PRO A 110 13.89 8.49 15.61
C PRO A 110 13.82 9.45 16.80
N ARG A 111 14.86 9.47 17.66
CA ARG A 111 15.02 10.33 18.84
C ARG A 111 16.28 11.20 18.81
N LEU A 112 16.99 11.34 17.69
CA LEU A 112 18.06 12.35 17.54
C LEU A 112 17.63 13.40 16.53
N PRO A 113 16.93 14.44 17.00
CA PRO A 113 16.45 15.45 16.11
C PRO A 113 16.89 16.81 16.63
N ASP A 114 18.03 17.05 17.27
CA ASP A 114 18.26 18.44 17.70
C ASP A 114 18.42 19.37 16.48
N LYS A 115 19.18 19.00 15.45
CA LYS A 115 19.25 19.80 14.21
C LYS A 115 17.99 19.68 13.35
N LEU A 116 17.47 18.46 13.17
CA LEU A 116 16.29 18.21 12.35
C LEU A 116 14.99 18.66 13.02
N GLN A 117 14.82 18.50 14.34
CA GLN A 117 13.81 19.24 15.11
C GLN A 117 14.12 20.72 15.11
N ASN A 118 15.33 21.26 15.21
CA ASN A 118 15.49 22.72 15.19
C ASN A 118 15.12 23.31 13.81
N ALA A 119 15.51 22.65 12.72
CA ALA A 119 15.07 23.00 11.36
C ALA A 119 13.55 22.79 11.21
N ARG A 120 13.04 21.63 11.64
CA ARG A 120 11.60 21.34 11.67
C ARG A 120 10.85 22.30 12.57
N GLN A 121 11.37 22.75 13.70
CA GLN A 121 10.79 23.64 14.71
C GLN A 121 10.78 25.06 14.19
N SER A 122 11.80 25.49 13.45
CA SER A 122 11.80 26.77 12.74
C SER A 122 10.71 26.79 11.67
N LEU A 123 10.57 25.68 10.92
CA LEU A 123 9.47 25.46 9.99
C LEU A 123 8.13 25.28 10.73
N HIS A 124 8.09 24.59 11.87
CA HIS A 124 6.89 24.35 12.68
C HIS A 124 6.40 25.67 13.27
N ALA A 125 7.26 26.48 13.87
CA ALA A 125 6.91 27.78 14.41
C ALA A 125 6.35 28.71 13.32
N ARG A 126 6.89 28.67 12.11
CA ARG A 126 6.39 29.47 10.97
C ARG A 126 5.12 28.91 10.30
N PHE A 127 4.98 27.58 10.20
CA PHE A 127 3.97 26.93 9.36
C PHE A 127 2.93 26.09 10.12
N TYR A 128 3.18 25.68 11.38
CA TYR A 128 2.31 24.77 12.16
C TYR A 128 0.93 25.35 12.49
N ARG A 129 0.77 26.67 12.42
CA ARG A 129 -0.52 27.35 12.65
C ARG A 129 -1.14 27.92 11.38
N ARG A 130 -0.52 27.72 10.21
CA ARG A 130 -1.07 28.19 8.95
C ARG A 130 -1.86 27.08 8.30
N ASP A 131 -3.06 27.41 7.83
CA ASP A 131 -3.86 26.47 7.03
C ASP A 131 -2.99 26.00 5.84
N PRO A 132 -2.80 24.68 5.65
CA PRO A 132 -2.07 24.12 4.51
C PRO A 132 -2.52 24.64 3.15
N LEU A 133 -3.77 25.11 3.03
CA LEU A 133 -4.28 25.73 1.80
C LEU A 133 -3.69 27.11 1.50
N ASN A 134 -2.88 27.68 2.40
CA ASN A 134 -2.12 28.90 2.12
C ASN A 134 -0.81 28.62 1.36
N ASN A 135 -0.46 27.35 1.12
CA ASN A 135 0.68 27.00 0.30
C ASN A 135 0.37 27.19 -1.20
N PRO A 136 1.39 27.23 -2.08
CA PRO A 136 1.18 27.21 -3.51
C PRO A 136 0.35 25.98 -3.96
N PRO A 137 -0.47 26.10 -5.03
CA PRO A 137 -1.37 25.04 -5.48
C PRO A 137 -0.68 23.69 -5.72
N GLU A 138 0.55 23.70 -6.23
CA GLU A 138 1.34 22.50 -6.53
C GLU A 138 1.67 21.71 -5.27
N ILE A 139 2.02 22.42 -4.20
CA ILE A 139 2.32 21.83 -2.88
C ILE A 139 1.04 21.25 -2.28
N ILE A 140 -0.07 21.98 -2.38
CA ILE A 140 -1.37 21.52 -1.87
C ILE A 140 -1.80 20.23 -2.59
N GLN A 141 -1.72 20.22 -3.93
CA GLN A 141 -2.05 19.04 -4.73
C GLN A 141 -1.16 17.85 -4.35
N ARG A 142 0.14 18.08 -4.19
CA ARG A 142 1.08 17.04 -3.77
C ARG A 142 0.74 16.48 -2.40
N ILE A 143 0.43 17.34 -1.41
CA ILE A 143 -0.01 16.91 -0.08
C ILE A 143 -1.23 16.00 -0.18
N PHE A 144 -2.27 16.42 -0.91
CA PHE A 144 -3.49 15.64 -1.01
C PHE A 144 -3.34 14.35 -1.82
N ASN A 145 -2.42 14.30 -2.80
CA ASN A 145 -2.10 13.08 -3.53
C ASN A 145 -1.45 11.99 -2.66
N TYR A 146 -0.80 12.37 -1.55
CA TYR A 146 -0.25 11.41 -0.59
C TYR A 146 -1.27 10.93 0.46
N LEU A 147 -2.44 11.56 0.54
CA LEU A 147 -3.47 11.14 1.48
C LEU A 147 -4.27 9.97 0.94
N ASP A 148 -4.58 9.02 1.82
CA ASP A 148 -5.53 7.97 1.50
C ASP A 148 -6.97 8.52 1.40
N PHE A 149 -7.85 7.73 0.79
CA PHE A 149 -9.25 8.09 0.59
C PHE A 149 -9.96 8.48 1.90
N ALA A 150 -9.67 7.78 3.00
CA ALA A 150 -10.28 8.07 4.30
C ALA A 150 -9.85 9.44 4.85
N SER A 151 -8.58 9.77 4.71
CA SER A 151 -8.03 11.06 5.12
C SER A 151 -8.60 12.17 4.25
N LEU A 152 -8.63 11.99 2.92
CA LEU A 152 -9.29 12.94 2.01
C LEU A 152 -10.76 13.19 2.38
N ALA A 153 -11.53 12.14 2.67
CA ALA A 153 -12.91 12.26 3.11
C ALA A 153 -13.03 13.06 4.43
N ARG A 154 -12.17 12.80 5.42
CA ARG A 154 -12.12 13.56 6.68
C ARG A 154 -11.75 15.03 6.47
N CYS A 155 -10.83 15.30 5.54
CA CYS A 155 -10.39 16.64 5.17
C CYS A 155 -11.54 17.53 4.65
N THR A 156 -12.58 16.95 4.02
CA THR A 156 -13.80 17.70 3.63
C THR A 156 -14.62 18.24 4.81
N GLY A 157 -14.35 17.75 6.02
CA GLY A 157 -14.98 18.16 7.27
C GLY A 157 -14.23 19.26 8.04
N VAL A 158 -12.98 19.56 7.68
CA VAL A 158 -12.11 20.47 8.42
C VAL A 158 -12.62 21.92 8.37
N SER A 159 -12.91 22.43 7.17
CA SER A 159 -13.46 23.78 6.98
C SER A 159 -14.25 23.89 5.68
N LYS A 160 -14.99 24.98 5.52
CA LYS A 160 -15.69 25.29 4.26
C LYS A 160 -14.71 25.50 3.10
N GLN A 161 -13.50 26.01 3.37
CA GLN A 161 -12.46 26.24 2.38
C GLN A 161 -11.85 24.93 1.91
N TRP A 162 -11.50 24.03 2.84
CA TRP A 162 -11.03 22.68 2.54
C TRP A 162 -12.01 21.89 1.69
N ARG A 163 -13.28 21.92 2.08
CA ARG A 163 -14.33 21.27 1.29
C ARG A 163 -14.38 21.84 -0.13
N ARG A 164 -14.42 23.18 -0.28
CA ARG A 164 -14.48 23.84 -1.59
C ARG A 164 -13.28 23.51 -2.47
N TYR A 165 -12.08 23.47 -1.90
CA TYR A 165 -10.86 23.10 -2.63
C TYR A 165 -10.95 21.64 -3.11
N LEU A 166 -11.18 20.71 -2.18
CA LEU A 166 -11.20 19.28 -2.47
C LEU A 166 -12.32 18.85 -3.42
N SER A 167 -13.48 19.51 -3.36
CA SER A 167 -14.59 19.27 -4.30
C SER A 167 -14.55 20.17 -5.54
N GLY A 168 -13.53 21.02 -5.65
CA GLY A 168 -13.39 22.01 -6.70
C GLY A 168 -12.82 21.42 -7.98
N HIS A 169 -12.95 22.19 -9.06
CA HIS A 169 -12.41 21.82 -10.37
C HIS A 169 -10.88 21.64 -10.30
N GLY A 170 -10.36 20.62 -10.99
CA GLY A 170 -8.94 20.26 -11.03
C GLY A 170 -8.52 19.25 -9.95
N ASN A 171 -9.36 18.98 -8.96
CA ASN A 171 -9.12 18.03 -7.88
C ASN A 171 -9.92 16.72 -8.04
N GLU A 172 -10.61 16.53 -9.17
CA GLU A 172 -11.45 15.35 -9.42
C GLU A 172 -10.66 14.05 -9.34
N ARG A 173 -9.37 14.11 -9.70
CA ARG A 173 -8.45 12.96 -9.70
C ARG A 173 -8.30 12.33 -8.31
N LEU A 174 -8.41 13.13 -7.24
CA LEU A 174 -8.36 12.65 -5.86
C LEU A 174 -9.51 11.69 -5.51
N TRP A 175 -10.60 11.75 -6.27
CA TRP A 175 -11.85 11.03 -6.00
C TRP A 175 -12.17 9.94 -7.03
N ARG A 176 -11.24 9.65 -7.94
CA ARG A 176 -11.42 8.60 -8.98
C ARG A 176 -11.45 7.19 -8.40
N THR A 177 -10.89 7.00 -7.21
CA THR A 177 -10.88 5.74 -6.47
C THR A 177 -11.71 5.89 -5.21
N LEU A 178 -12.82 5.17 -5.13
CA LEU A 178 -13.67 5.09 -3.94
C LEU A 178 -13.35 3.81 -3.18
N LEU A 179 -12.77 3.96 -1.98
CA LEU A 179 -12.23 2.87 -1.18
C LEU A 179 -12.99 2.73 0.13
N PHE A 180 -13.82 1.68 0.27
CA PHE A 180 -14.61 1.38 1.46
C PHE A 180 -14.10 0.09 2.11
N THR A 181 -13.07 0.21 2.94
CA THR A 181 -12.41 -0.95 3.54
C THR A 181 -12.66 -1.03 5.04
N SER A 182 -12.54 -2.24 5.59
CA SER A 182 -12.67 -2.47 7.04
C SER A 182 -11.57 -1.78 7.86
N LYS A 183 -10.40 -1.54 7.24
CA LYS A 183 -9.27 -0.79 7.80
C LYS A 183 -9.62 0.68 8.07
N ILE A 184 -10.60 1.23 7.37
CA ILE A 184 -11.10 2.58 7.60
C ILE A 184 -12.18 2.48 8.68
N PRO A 185 -12.00 3.10 9.86
CA PRO A 185 -13.02 3.13 10.89
C PRO A 185 -14.19 4.00 10.42
N LEU A 186 -15.11 3.38 9.67
CA LEU A 186 -16.42 3.93 9.41
C LEU A 186 -17.22 3.80 10.71
N ASN A 187 -17.32 4.89 11.48
CA ASN A 187 -18.22 4.96 12.64
C ASN A 187 -19.67 4.69 12.23
N ARG A 188 -20.01 5.00 10.96
CA ARG A 188 -21.30 4.69 10.34
C ARG A 188 -21.10 4.37 8.85
N PRO A 189 -21.90 3.45 8.28
CA PRO A 189 -21.90 3.21 6.84
C PRO A 189 -22.28 4.48 6.08
N PRO A 190 -21.68 4.75 4.91
CA PRO A 190 -21.98 5.94 4.14
C PRO A 190 -23.43 5.90 3.65
N GLY A 191 -24.15 7.00 3.85
CA GLY A 191 -25.49 7.20 3.30
C GLY A 191 -25.46 7.48 1.80
N ILE A 192 -26.60 7.30 1.14
CA ILE A 192 -26.77 7.53 -0.30
C ILE A 192 -26.36 8.97 -0.70
N LYS A 193 -26.76 9.97 0.11
CA LYS A 193 -26.38 11.38 -0.12
C LYS A 193 -24.87 11.59 -0.11
N SER A 194 -24.14 10.87 0.75
CA SER A 194 -22.68 10.95 0.83
C SER A 194 -22.02 10.30 -0.38
N ILE A 195 -22.51 9.14 -0.83
CA ILE A 195 -22.01 8.46 -2.03
C ILE A 195 -22.20 9.35 -3.27
N LYS A 196 -23.38 9.96 -3.43
CA LYS A 196 -23.64 10.91 -4.53
C LYS A 196 -22.69 12.11 -4.50
N LYS A 197 -22.33 12.62 -3.32
CA LYS A 197 -21.34 13.70 -3.17
C LYS A 197 -19.95 13.26 -3.61
N LEU A 198 -19.49 12.08 -3.18
CA LEU A 198 -18.17 11.55 -3.57
C LEU A 198 -18.06 11.36 -5.09
N ILE A 199 -19.11 10.84 -5.71
CA ILE A 199 -19.19 10.72 -7.17
C ILE A 199 -19.16 12.11 -7.82
N ALA A 200 -19.89 13.09 -7.28
CA ALA A 200 -19.86 14.45 -7.79
C ALA A 200 -18.46 15.09 -7.68
N TYR A 201 -17.71 14.82 -6.59
CA TYR A 201 -16.34 15.32 -6.41
C TYR A 201 -15.38 14.75 -7.45
N SER A 202 -15.62 13.54 -7.95
CA SER A 202 -14.86 12.96 -9.07
C SER A 202 -15.23 13.53 -10.44
N GLY A 203 -16.11 14.53 -10.53
CA GLY A 203 -16.67 14.97 -11.81
C GLY A 203 -17.55 13.92 -12.49
N LYS A 204 -18.13 12.99 -11.69
CA LYS A 204 -18.83 11.78 -12.17
C LYS A 204 -17.94 10.82 -12.98
N ASP A 205 -16.63 10.87 -12.76
CA ASP A 205 -15.60 10.05 -13.42
C ASP A 205 -14.94 9.08 -12.42
N VAL A 206 -15.73 8.34 -11.64
CA VAL A 206 -15.19 7.29 -10.78
C VAL A 206 -14.68 6.13 -11.64
N ARG A 207 -13.43 5.73 -11.41
CA ARG A 207 -12.74 4.67 -12.15
C ARG A 207 -12.56 3.40 -11.34
N GLN A 208 -12.46 3.50 -10.02
CA GLN A 208 -12.27 2.33 -9.16
C GLN A 208 -13.21 2.39 -7.98
N ILE A 209 -13.89 1.28 -7.71
CA ILE A 209 -14.78 1.11 -6.57
C ILE A 209 -14.39 -0.17 -5.88
N ILE A 210 -13.96 -0.06 -4.63
CA ILE A 210 -13.48 -1.19 -3.83
C ILE A 210 -14.26 -1.21 -2.52
N ILE A 211 -15.00 -2.29 -2.29
CA ILE A 211 -15.79 -2.52 -1.07
C ILE A 211 -15.34 -3.86 -0.48
N ASP A 212 -14.51 -3.82 0.56
CA ASP A 212 -13.96 -5.04 1.19
C ASP A 212 -14.94 -5.74 2.15
N ASP A 213 -15.96 -5.02 2.61
CA ASP A 213 -16.98 -5.55 3.50
C ASP A 213 -18.34 -4.95 3.14
N ILE A 214 -19.03 -5.66 2.25
CA ILE A 214 -20.37 -5.30 1.77
C ILE A 214 -21.38 -5.23 2.92
N SER A 215 -21.28 -6.11 3.91
CA SER A 215 -22.18 -6.16 5.07
C SER A 215 -22.02 -4.89 5.91
N ARG A 216 -20.79 -4.50 6.23
CA ARG A 216 -20.49 -3.26 6.96
C ARG A 216 -20.81 -2.02 6.14
N PHE A 217 -20.58 -2.03 4.83
CA PHE A 217 -20.97 -0.94 3.93
C PHE A 217 -22.51 -0.79 3.84
N ARG A 218 -23.25 -1.84 4.21
CA ARG A 218 -24.70 -1.98 4.02
C ARG A 218 -25.06 -1.68 2.57
N LEU A 219 -24.50 -2.45 1.64
CA LEU A 219 -24.80 -2.31 0.22
C LEU A 219 -26.28 -2.62 -0.01
N THR A 220 -26.97 -1.66 -0.62
CA THR A 220 -28.36 -1.80 -1.04
C THR A 220 -28.43 -1.70 -2.56
N GLN A 221 -29.55 -2.10 -3.16
CA GLN A 221 -29.75 -1.98 -4.60
C GLN A 221 -29.56 -0.54 -5.09
N GLN A 222 -30.08 0.44 -4.35
CA GLN A 222 -29.91 1.86 -4.69
C GLN A 222 -28.45 2.31 -4.66
N LYS A 223 -27.67 1.84 -3.68
CA LYS A 223 -26.23 2.17 -3.60
C LYS A 223 -25.47 1.55 -4.77
N LEU A 224 -25.77 0.29 -5.10
CA LEU A 224 -25.17 -0.40 -6.23
C LEU A 224 -25.43 0.35 -7.55
N LEU A 225 -26.67 0.72 -7.82
CA LEU A 225 -27.04 1.46 -9.04
C LEU A 225 -26.31 2.80 -9.16
N ILE A 226 -26.17 3.53 -8.04
CA ILE A 226 -25.46 4.81 -8.02
C ILE A 226 -23.97 4.62 -8.30
N LEU A 227 -23.35 3.57 -7.74
CA LEU A 227 -21.94 3.26 -7.93
C LEU A 227 -21.63 2.83 -9.38
N LEU A 228 -22.48 1.96 -9.95
CA LEU A 228 -22.34 1.48 -11.34
C LEU A 228 -22.69 2.52 -12.41
N GLY A 229 -23.28 3.65 -12.03
CA GLY A 229 -23.63 4.74 -12.96
C GLY A 229 -22.43 5.50 -13.55
N SER A 230 -21.20 5.17 -13.16
CA SER A 230 -19.98 5.82 -13.63
C SER A 230 -19.54 5.27 -15.00
N LYS A 231 -19.50 6.12 -16.02
CA LYS A 231 -19.26 5.71 -17.42
C LYS A 231 -17.86 5.14 -17.68
N ASN A 232 -16.87 5.57 -16.91
CA ASN A 232 -15.47 5.17 -17.04
C ASN A 232 -15.02 4.27 -15.89
N LEU A 233 -15.93 3.49 -15.30
CA LEU A 233 -15.55 2.53 -14.27
C LEU A 233 -14.64 1.46 -14.88
N GLU A 234 -13.44 1.31 -14.33
CA GLU A 234 -12.37 0.40 -14.77
C GLU A 234 -12.22 -0.80 -13.82
N ARG A 235 -12.43 -0.60 -12.51
CA ARG A 235 -12.28 -1.63 -11.48
C ARG A 235 -13.44 -1.66 -10.50
N LEU A 236 -14.00 -2.85 -10.29
CA LEU A 236 -15.05 -3.12 -9.30
C LEU A 236 -14.64 -4.30 -8.41
N GLU A 237 -14.51 -4.04 -7.11
CA GLU A 237 -14.33 -5.09 -6.11
C GLU A 237 -15.45 -5.08 -5.08
N LEU A 238 -16.10 -6.23 -4.93
CA LEU A 238 -17.17 -6.45 -3.99
C LEU A 238 -16.84 -7.70 -3.18
N ARG A 239 -16.58 -7.53 -1.88
CA ARG A 239 -16.23 -8.63 -0.97
C ARG A 239 -17.18 -8.71 0.22
N GLY A 240 -17.50 -9.95 0.59
CA GLY A 240 -18.39 -10.25 1.70
C GLY A 240 -19.82 -10.56 1.26
N ARG A 241 -20.70 -10.72 2.26
CA ARG A 241 -22.06 -11.19 2.05
C ARG A 241 -23.06 -10.04 1.96
N VAL A 242 -24.10 -10.24 1.18
CA VAL A 242 -25.24 -9.32 1.06
C VAL A 242 -26.53 -10.06 1.38
N GLU A 243 -27.36 -9.44 2.21
CA GLU A 243 -28.69 -9.98 2.54
C GLU A 243 -29.74 -9.54 1.48
N GLU A 244 -29.66 -8.29 1.02
CA GLU A 244 -30.58 -7.71 0.03
C GLU A 244 -30.44 -8.34 -1.36
N ASP A 245 -31.53 -8.43 -2.12
CA ASP A 245 -31.52 -8.87 -3.52
C ASP A 245 -30.91 -7.80 -4.43
N LEU A 246 -29.71 -8.10 -4.92
CA LEU A 246 -29.01 -7.23 -5.87
C LEU A 246 -29.28 -7.67 -7.30
N THR A 247 -29.53 -6.71 -8.17
CA THR A 247 -29.64 -6.90 -9.62
C THR A 247 -28.79 -5.90 -10.35
N ILE A 248 -28.15 -6.34 -11.44
CA ILE A 248 -27.42 -5.44 -12.35
C ILE A 248 -28.44 -4.87 -13.34
N PRO A 249 -28.46 -3.54 -13.54
CA PRO A 249 -29.41 -2.92 -14.46
C PRO A 249 -29.09 -3.34 -15.90
N ASN A 250 -30.10 -3.78 -16.64
CA ASN A 250 -29.97 -4.18 -18.06
C ASN A 250 -29.87 -2.97 -19.01
N THR A 251 -29.24 -1.88 -18.57
CA THR A 251 -29.13 -0.65 -19.36
C THR A 251 -27.99 -0.80 -20.36
N SER A 252 -28.28 -0.64 -21.65
CA SER A 252 -27.25 -0.75 -22.68
C SER A 252 -26.17 0.32 -22.49
N GLY A 253 -24.91 -0.10 -22.60
CA GLY A 253 -23.76 0.79 -22.62
C GLY A 253 -23.21 1.27 -21.28
N ILE A 254 -23.62 0.67 -20.16
CA ILE A 254 -22.90 0.80 -18.88
C ILE A 254 -21.65 -0.09 -18.88
N LEU A 255 -20.66 0.25 -18.03
CA LEU A 255 -19.49 -0.60 -17.72
C LEU A 255 -18.58 -0.98 -18.92
N LYS A 256 -18.63 -0.26 -20.05
CA LYS A 256 -17.81 -0.52 -21.26
C LYS A 256 -16.29 -0.43 -21.07
N LYS A 257 -15.82 0.12 -19.96
CA LYS A 257 -14.40 0.23 -19.62
C LYS A 257 -13.99 -0.67 -18.45
N LEU A 258 -14.94 -1.46 -17.93
CA LEU A 258 -14.71 -2.30 -16.77
C LEU A 258 -13.79 -3.43 -17.17
N SER A 259 -12.55 -3.35 -16.70
CA SER A 259 -11.48 -4.28 -17.04
C SER A 259 -11.13 -5.21 -15.88
N HIS A 260 -11.51 -4.85 -14.66
CA HIS A 260 -11.15 -5.60 -13.45
C HIS A 260 -12.39 -5.84 -12.59
N ILE A 261 -12.73 -7.12 -12.37
CA ILE A 261 -13.82 -7.54 -11.50
C ILE A 261 -13.26 -8.48 -10.43
N THR A 262 -13.53 -8.17 -9.16
CA THR A 262 -13.32 -9.10 -8.05
C THR A 262 -14.61 -9.28 -7.27
N LEU A 263 -15.09 -10.51 -7.18
CA LEU A 263 -16.28 -10.88 -6.42
C LEU A 263 -15.88 -11.94 -5.39
N GLN A 264 -16.00 -11.62 -4.11
CA GLN A 264 -15.71 -12.53 -3.02
C GLN A 264 -16.96 -12.72 -2.15
N ASP A 265 -17.34 -13.97 -1.89
CA ASP A 265 -18.49 -14.41 -1.09
C ASP A 265 -19.88 -13.99 -1.61
N ILE A 266 -20.00 -12.94 -2.42
CA ILE A 266 -21.28 -12.39 -2.88
C ILE A 266 -22.08 -13.37 -3.73
N LEU A 267 -21.40 -14.19 -4.53
CA LEU A 267 -22.04 -15.16 -5.43
C LEU A 267 -22.63 -16.36 -4.69
N THR A 268 -22.25 -16.59 -3.43
CA THR A 268 -22.82 -17.69 -2.62
C THR A 268 -24.32 -17.54 -2.41
N ARG A 269 -24.81 -16.29 -2.32
CA ARG A 269 -26.23 -15.98 -2.14
C ARG A 269 -26.87 -15.30 -3.34
N LYS A 270 -26.07 -14.63 -4.18
CA LYS A 270 -26.57 -13.82 -5.31
C LYS A 270 -25.88 -14.20 -6.62
N PRO A 271 -25.99 -15.45 -7.10
CA PRO A 271 -25.33 -15.87 -8.35
C PRO A 271 -25.82 -15.10 -9.59
N GLN A 272 -27.05 -14.58 -9.56
CA GLN A 272 -27.69 -13.88 -10.69
C GLN A 272 -26.98 -12.58 -11.12
N ILE A 273 -26.11 -12.01 -10.28
CA ILE A 273 -25.40 -10.77 -10.61
C ILE A 273 -24.27 -11.01 -11.62
N LEU A 274 -23.74 -12.25 -11.70
CA LEU A 274 -22.54 -12.55 -12.45
C LEU A 274 -22.75 -12.38 -13.95
N SER A 275 -23.74 -13.08 -14.52
CA SER A 275 -23.94 -13.10 -15.97
C SER A 275 -24.22 -11.70 -16.57
N PRO A 276 -25.11 -10.87 -16.00
CA PRO A 276 -25.30 -9.50 -16.48
C PRO A 276 -24.03 -8.64 -16.37
N LEU A 277 -23.28 -8.77 -15.27
CA LEU A 277 -22.06 -7.99 -15.05
C LEU A 277 -20.99 -8.34 -16.10
N LEU A 278 -20.81 -9.63 -16.38
CA LEU A 278 -19.88 -10.10 -17.41
C LEU A 278 -20.34 -9.69 -18.81
N HIS A 279 -21.65 -9.73 -19.08
CA HIS A 279 -22.21 -9.32 -20.37
C HIS A 279 -21.94 -7.83 -20.66
N HIS A 280 -22.10 -6.95 -19.66
CA HIS A 280 -21.81 -5.52 -19.83
C HIS A 280 -20.31 -5.20 -20.00
N ALA A 281 -19.44 -6.03 -19.43
CA ALA A 281 -17.99 -5.85 -19.47
C ALA A 281 -17.29 -6.73 -20.52
N SER A 282 -18.02 -7.44 -21.37
CA SER A 282 -17.49 -8.54 -22.18
C SER A 282 -16.27 -8.16 -23.01
N GLU A 283 -16.35 -7.02 -23.69
CA GLU A 283 -15.31 -6.49 -24.56
C GLU A 283 -14.14 -5.84 -23.81
N SER A 284 -14.32 -5.43 -22.55
CA SER A 284 -13.29 -4.68 -21.81
C SER A 284 -12.62 -5.48 -20.70
N LEU A 285 -13.23 -6.60 -20.27
CA LEU A 285 -12.80 -7.38 -19.12
C LEU A 285 -11.44 -8.05 -19.38
N GLN A 286 -10.46 -7.76 -18.52
CA GLN A 286 -9.11 -8.31 -18.57
C GLN A 286 -8.82 -9.21 -17.38
N ILE A 287 -9.32 -8.85 -16.19
CA ILE A 287 -9.08 -9.57 -14.94
C ILE A 287 -10.42 -9.92 -14.29
N LEU A 288 -10.67 -11.21 -14.12
CA LEU A 288 -11.80 -11.76 -13.39
C LEU A 288 -11.32 -12.60 -12.21
N HIS A 289 -11.68 -12.19 -11.01
CA HIS A 289 -11.40 -12.93 -9.79
C HIS A 289 -12.68 -13.25 -9.05
N ILE A 290 -12.96 -14.53 -8.86
CA ILE A 290 -14.13 -15.01 -8.14
C ILE A 290 -13.65 -15.89 -6.99
N ILE A 291 -14.06 -15.55 -5.77
CA ILE A 291 -13.75 -16.30 -4.55
C ILE A 291 -15.08 -16.70 -3.90
N GLY A 292 -15.31 -17.99 -3.76
CA GLY A 292 -16.53 -18.52 -3.18
C GLY A 292 -17.68 -18.66 -4.16
N LEU A 293 -17.58 -19.63 -5.07
CA LEU A 293 -18.69 -20.06 -5.90
C LEU A 293 -19.75 -20.83 -5.09
N PRO A 294 -21.04 -20.77 -5.46
CA PRO A 294 -22.09 -21.55 -4.80
C PRO A 294 -21.88 -23.07 -5.03
N GLN A 295 -21.96 -23.87 -3.97
CA GLN A 295 -21.71 -25.33 -4.02
C GLN A 295 -22.83 -26.14 -4.70
N THR A 296 -24.01 -25.55 -4.92
CA THR A 296 -25.13 -26.22 -5.57
C THR A 296 -25.13 -25.88 -7.05
N GLY A 297 -24.93 -26.92 -7.88
CA GLY A 297 -24.78 -26.87 -9.34
C GLY A 297 -25.78 -25.96 -10.03
N SER A 298 -25.42 -24.69 -10.15
CA SER A 298 -26.22 -23.71 -10.87
C SER A 298 -25.90 -23.88 -12.35
N SER A 299 -26.54 -24.89 -12.95
CA SER A 299 -26.79 -24.98 -14.37
C SER A 299 -27.41 -23.65 -14.82
N GLY A 300 -26.62 -22.77 -15.42
CA GLY A 300 -27.17 -21.52 -16.00
C GLY A 300 -26.26 -20.30 -16.01
N ALA A 301 -25.10 -20.29 -15.36
CA ALA A 301 -24.14 -19.21 -15.55
C ALA A 301 -23.45 -19.35 -16.92
N HIS A 302 -24.15 -18.96 -17.99
CA HIS A 302 -23.53 -18.78 -19.29
C HIS A 302 -22.51 -17.65 -19.17
N PHE A 303 -21.24 -18.03 -19.22
CA PHE A 303 -20.16 -17.08 -19.42
C PHE A 303 -20.30 -16.51 -20.83
N PRO A 304 -20.43 -15.19 -20.97
CA PRO A 304 -20.41 -14.57 -22.29
C PRO A 304 -19.03 -14.76 -22.94
N HIS A 305 -18.92 -14.48 -24.23
CA HIS A 305 -17.61 -14.41 -24.89
C HIS A 305 -16.80 -13.27 -24.27
N LEU A 306 -15.60 -13.57 -23.75
CA LEU A 306 -14.71 -12.61 -23.07
C LEU A 306 -13.38 -12.53 -23.84
N PRO A 307 -13.33 -11.84 -25.00
CA PRO A 307 -12.19 -11.90 -25.92
C PRO A 307 -10.89 -11.32 -25.33
N ASN A 308 -10.99 -10.37 -24.40
CA ASN A 308 -9.83 -9.65 -23.85
C ASN A 308 -9.41 -10.14 -22.45
N LEU A 309 -9.97 -11.26 -21.98
CA LEU A 309 -9.67 -11.79 -20.64
C LEU A 309 -8.25 -12.35 -20.60
N GLN A 310 -7.41 -11.78 -19.75
CA GLN A 310 -6.01 -12.17 -19.57
C GLN A 310 -5.81 -13.02 -18.32
N TYR A 311 -6.57 -12.73 -17.25
CA TYR A 311 -6.43 -13.39 -15.97
C TYR A 311 -7.79 -13.82 -15.42
N LEU A 312 -7.93 -15.13 -15.23
CA LEU A 312 -9.08 -15.74 -14.57
C LEU A 312 -8.61 -16.48 -13.32
N ARG A 313 -9.13 -16.10 -12.15
CA ARG A 313 -8.95 -16.84 -10.90
C ARG A 313 -10.29 -17.22 -10.33
N LEU A 314 -10.48 -18.52 -10.16
CA LEU A 314 -11.63 -19.12 -9.50
C LEU A 314 -11.11 -19.80 -8.24
N GLU A 315 -11.57 -19.34 -7.08
CA GLU A 315 -11.26 -19.96 -5.79
C GLU A 315 -12.53 -20.52 -5.19
N GLU A 316 -12.52 -21.81 -4.93
CA GLU A 316 -13.57 -22.47 -4.15
C GLU A 316 -13.17 -22.46 -2.67
N TYR A 317 -14.17 -22.34 -1.79
CA TYR A 317 -13.96 -22.64 -0.37
C TYR A 317 -13.83 -24.15 -0.23
N SER A 318 -12.61 -24.65 -0.39
CA SER A 318 -12.29 -26.02 -0.02
C SER A 318 -12.62 -26.22 1.46
N ARG A 319 -13.65 -27.00 1.76
CA ARG A 319 -13.56 -27.91 2.90
C ARG A 319 -13.26 -29.29 2.34
N PRO A 320 -12.31 -30.04 2.95
CA PRO A 320 -12.29 -31.48 2.76
C PRO A 320 -13.66 -31.97 3.23
N SER A 321 -14.51 -32.39 2.30
CA SER A 321 -15.59 -33.28 2.65
C SER A 321 -14.90 -34.47 3.31
N SER A 322 -15.07 -34.62 4.62
CA SER A 322 -14.82 -35.90 5.26
C SER A 322 -15.71 -36.88 4.51
N PHE A 323 -15.11 -37.72 3.68
CA PHE A 323 -15.76 -38.85 3.07
C PHE A 323 -16.44 -39.63 4.19
N ARG A 324 -17.74 -39.41 4.41
CA ARG A 324 -18.56 -40.44 5.02
C ARG A 324 -18.74 -41.46 3.91
N MET A 325 -17.87 -42.48 3.92
CA MET A 325 -18.22 -43.75 3.30
C MET A 325 -19.51 -44.20 3.99
N SER A 326 -20.64 -44.02 3.31
CA SER A 326 -21.83 -44.80 3.60
C SER A 326 -21.47 -46.25 3.27
N THR A 327 -21.06 -47.00 4.29
CA THR A 327 -21.07 -48.45 4.23
C THR A 327 -22.53 -48.84 4.03
N VAL A 328 -22.86 -49.18 2.79
CA VAL A 328 -24.05 -49.95 2.46
C VAL A 328 -23.84 -51.30 3.12
N SER A 329 -24.44 -51.52 4.30
CA SER A 329 -24.56 -52.86 4.85
C SER A 329 -25.69 -53.52 4.09
N SER A 330 -25.31 -54.37 3.15
CA SER A 330 -26.17 -55.28 2.43
C SER A 330 -26.66 -56.36 3.39
N ASP A 331 -27.87 -56.19 3.94
CA ASP A 331 -28.61 -57.29 4.56
C ASP A 331 -29.55 -57.90 3.52
N LEU A 332 -29.03 -58.90 2.81
CA LEU A 332 -29.77 -59.88 2.04
C LEU A 332 -29.15 -61.25 2.33
N CYS A 333 -29.69 -61.96 3.33
CA CYS A 333 -29.81 -63.41 3.24
C CYS A 333 -30.90 -63.90 4.18
N GLY A 334 -32.01 -64.32 3.58
CA GLY A 334 -32.99 -65.15 4.26
C GLY A 334 -32.49 -66.60 4.31
N THR A 335 -32.75 -67.27 5.42
CA THR A 335 -32.83 -68.73 5.47
C THR A 335 -34.13 -69.12 6.14
N LYS A 336 -34.90 -69.90 5.38
CA LYS A 336 -36.17 -70.52 5.73
C LYS A 336 -35.93 -71.87 6.42
N HIS A 337 -36.79 -72.16 7.40
CA HIS A 337 -37.38 -73.47 7.80
C HIS A 337 -36.53 -74.51 8.55
N PRO A 338 -37.15 -75.45 9.30
CA PRO A 338 -38.59 -75.79 9.42
C PRO A 338 -39.38 -74.92 10.39
#